data_AF-A0A956EN48-F1
#
_entry.id   AF-A0A956EN48-F1
#
_cell.length_a   1.000
_cell.length_b   1.000
_cell.length_c   1.000
_cell.angle_alpha   90.00
_cell.angle_beta   90.00
_cell.angle_gamma   90.00
#
_symmetry.space_group_name_H-M   'P 1'
#
loop_
_entity.id
_entity.type
_entity.pdbx_description
1 polymer ?
#
loop_
_entity_poly.entity_id
_entity_poly.type
_entity_poly.pdbx_seq_one_letter_code
_entity_poly.pdbx_strand_id
1 'polypeptide(L)'
;MRELFRDDYYAVTVDPDGIARITRLAKGYTTLIEAEASLDRLQLCIRRLPRSMAPKALVDLRESPGWNDEAFEKKTVAFRKELTARFNPLAILVRTVVGKLQISRLNRQDAIEAVVFDNEQQAMLFLKKPNS
;
A
#
# COMPACT_ATOMS: atom_id res chain seq x y z
N MET A 1 17.58 4.17 -1.88
CA MET A 1 16.44 3.53 -1.18
C MET A 1 16.98 2.37 -0.36
N ARG A 2 16.44 2.14 0.85
CA ARG A 2 16.79 1.02 1.72
C ARG A 2 15.67 -0.01 1.67
N GLU A 3 15.96 -1.27 1.35
CA GLU A 3 14.98 -2.36 1.43
C GLU A 3 14.83 -2.83 2.89
N LEU A 4 13.58 -3.04 3.32
CA LEU A 4 13.22 -3.47 4.67
C LEU A 4 12.53 -4.83 4.69
N PHE A 5 11.86 -5.19 3.61
CA PHE A 5 11.13 -6.45 3.47
C PHE A 5 10.96 -6.79 2.00
N ARG A 6 11.03 -8.09 1.70
CA ARG A 6 10.67 -8.66 0.41
C ARG A 6 10.18 -10.09 0.60
N ASP A 7 9.08 -10.42 -0.03
CA ASP A 7 8.71 -11.78 -0.37
C ASP A 7 8.28 -11.84 -1.85
N ASP A 8 7.66 -12.94 -2.27
CA ASP A 8 7.24 -13.11 -3.66
C ASP A 8 6.10 -12.16 -4.08
N TYR A 9 5.40 -11.55 -3.13
CA TYR A 9 4.16 -10.82 -3.36
C TYR A 9 4.27 -9.33 -3.04
N TYR A 10 5.13 -8.96 -2.08
CA TYR A 10 5.35 -7.58 -1.67
C TYR A 10 6.83 -7.25 -1.48
N ALA A 11 7.15 -5.98 -1.69
CA ALA A 11 8.41 -5.37 -1.27
C ALA A 11 8.14 -4.08 -0.50
N VAL A 12 8.97 -3.80 0.51
CA VAL A 12 8.95 -2.55 1.26
C VAL A 12 10.33 -1.90 1.21
N THR A 13 10.36 -0.66 0.74
CA THR A 13 11.57 0.17 0.75
C THR A 13 11.29 1.51 1.40
N VAL A 14 12.30 2.15 1.98
CA VAL A 14 12.21 3.53 2.46
C VAL A 14 13.24 4.39 1.71
N ASP A 15 12.80 5.55 1.25
CA ASP A 15 13.69 6.53 0.62
C ASP A 15 14.31 7.49 1.66
N PRO A 16 15.34 8.28 1.28
CA PRO A 16 15.95 9.25 2.19
C PRO A 16 15.01 10.35 2.67
N ASP A 17 13.88 10.59 1.99
CA ASP A 17 12.87 11.59 2.35
C ASP A 17 11.87 11.04 3.40
N GLY A 18 12.06 9.80 3.87
CA GLY A 18 11.19 9.15 4.84
C GLY A 18 9.86 8.67 4.25
N ILE A 19 9.83 8.37 2.96
CA ILE A 19 8.65 7.81 2.29
C ILE A 19 8.84 6.29 2.19
N ALA A 20 7.94 5.54 2.84
CA ALA A 20 7.86 4.09 2.66
C ALA A 20 7.12 3.78 1.35
N ARG A 21 7.72 2.96 0.49
CA ARG A 21 7.05 2.38 -0.67
C ARG A 21 6.73 0.93 -0.39
N ILE A 22 5.45 0.59 -0.45
CA ILE A 22 4.90 -0.76 -0.30
C ILE A 22 4.42 -1.20 -1.67
N THR A 23 5.13 -2.11 -2.33
CA THR A 23 4.82 -2.53 -3.71
C THR A 23 4.20 -3.90 -3.71
N ARG A 24 3.00 -4.05 -4.29
CA ARG A 24 2.43 -5.35 -4.65
C ARG A 24 3.03 -5.82 -5.98
N LEU A 25 3.76 -6.93 -5.94
CA LEU A 25 4.45 -7.54 -7.07
C LEU A 25 3.49 -8.33 -7.98
N ALA A 26 3.94 -8.68 -9.17
CA ALA A 26 3.12 -9.31 -10.21
C ALA A 26 2.61 -10.72 -9.89
N LYS A 27 3.24 -11.43 -8.94
CA LYS A 27 2.87 -12.82 -8.62
C LYS A 27 1.47 -12.85 -8.00
N GLY A 28 0.55 -13.60 -8.62
CA GLY A 28 -0.77 -13.91 -8.06
C GLY A 28 -0.67 -14.93 -6.93
N TYR A 29 -1.64 -14.91 -6.02
CA TYR A 29 -1.75 -15.95 -5.00
C TYR A 29 -2.33 -17.23 -5.61
N THR A 30 -1.86 -18.39 -5.16
CA THR A 30 -2.44 -19.68 -5.57
C THR A 30 -3.49 -20.15 -4.58
N THR A 31 -3.32 -19.77 -3.30
CA THR A 31 -4.23 -20.14 -2.20
C THR A 31 -4.44 -18.97 -1.24
N LEU A 32 -5.54 -19.02 -0.49
CA LEU A 32 -5.81 -18.06 0.58
C LEU A 32 -4.76 -18.09 1.68
N ILE A 33 -4.27 -19.27 2.04
CA ILE A 33 -3.23 -19.44 3.07
C ILE A 33 -1.95 -18.70 2.69
N GLU A 34 -1.51 -18.79 1.43
CA GLU A 34 -0.35 -18.05 0.92
C GLU A 34 -0.56 -16.54 1.02
N ALA A 35 -1.75 -16.08 0.62
CA ALA A 35 -2.09 -14.67 0.64
C ALA A 35 -2.12 -14.10 2.06
N GLU A 36 -2.72 -14.84 2.99
CA GLU A 36 -2.79 -14.47 4.39
C GLU A 36 -1.40 -14.43 5.03
N ALA A 37 -0.57 -15.44 4.80
CA ALA A 37 0.78 -15.51 5.34
C ALA A 37 1.69 -14.40 4.81
N SER A 38 1.57 -14.06 3.51
CA SER A 38 2.29 -12.91 2.94
C SER A 38 1.84 -11.60 3.58
N LEU A 39 0.54 -11.39 3.71
CA LEU A 39 -0.02 -10.17 4.29
C LEU A 39 0.37 -10.02 5.77
N ASP A 40 0.39 -11.10 6.56
CA ASP A 40 0.80 -11.08 7.96
C ASP A 40 2.28 -10.68 8.13
N ARG A 41 3.16 -11.19 7.25
CA ARG A 41 4.58 -10.81 7.23
C ARG A 41 4.77 -9.34 6.85
N LEU A 42 4.01 -8.84 5.87
CA LEU A 42 3.99 -7.43 5.52
C LEU A 42 3.53 -6.57 6.70
N GLN A 43 2.41 -6.91 7.34
CA GLN A 43 1.89 -6.20 8.51
C GLN A 43 2.90 -6.16 9.66
N LEU A 44 3.59 -7.28 9.93
CA LEU A 44 4.65 -7.31 10.94
C LEU A 44 5.80 -6.36 10.60
N CYS A 45 6.22 -6.29 9.33
CA CYS A 45 7.22 -5.32 8.87
C CYS A 45 6.75 -3.87 9.12
N ILE A 46 5.53 -3.53 8.71
CA ILE A 46 4.98 -2.18 8.85
C ILE A 46 4.85 -1.76 10.32
N ARG A 47 4.39 -2.66 11.21
CA ARG A 47 4.27 -2.39 12.65
C ARG A 47 5.62 -2.14 13.33
N ARG A 48 6.69 -2.78 12.83
CA ARG A 48 8.06 -2.63 13.35
C ARG A 48 8.80 -1.41 12.79
N LEU A 49 8.30 -0.82 11.71
CA LEU A 49 8.90 0.38 11.13
C LEU A 49 8.75 1.57 12.08
N PRO A 50 9.82 2.24 12.53
CA PRO A 50 9.71 3.43 13.37
C PRO A 50 8.97 4.57 12.65
N ARG A 51 8.07 5.29 13.35
CA ARG A 51 7.32 6.43 12.78
C ARG A 51 8.25 7.54 12.28
N SER A 52 9.36 7.78 12.98
CA SER A 52 10.38 8.77 12.59
C SER A 52 11.15 8.40 11.32
N MET A 53 11.24 7.10 10.99
CA MET A 53 11.94 6.64 9.80
C MET A 53 11.08 6.79 8.55
N ALA A 54 9.77 6.54 8.67
CA ALA A 54 8.83 6.72 7.58
C ALA A 54 7.45 7.16 8.11
N PRO A 55 7.18 8.48 8.15
CA PRO A 55 5.88 9.01 8.51
C PRO A 55 4.85 8.93 7.37
N LYS A 56 5.30 8.79 6.12
CA LYS A 56 4.48 8.82 4.90
C LYS A 56 4.65 7.53 4.09
N ALA A 57 3.66 7.19 3.27
CA ALA A 57 3.79 6.01 2.42
C ALA A 57 3.11 6.12 1.04
N LEU A 58 3.67 5.37 0.10
CA LEU A 58 3.13 5.06 -1.21
C LEU A 58 2.84 3.55 -1.30
N VAL A 59 1.58 3.18 -1.54
CA VAL A 59 1.19 1.80 -1.86
C VAL A 59 1.14 1.67 -3.38
N ASP A 60 2.07 0.94 -3.97
CA ASP A 60 2.15 0.71 -5.42
C ASP A 60 1.48 -0.60 -5.80
N LEU A 61 0.33 -0.51 -6.46
CA LEU A 61 -0.52 -1.61 -6.89
C LEU A 61 -0.51 -1.80 -8.41
N ARG A 62 0.40 -1.15 -9.15
CA ARG A 62 0.39 -1.17 -10.63
C ARG A 62 0.51 -2.57 -11.23
N GLU A 63 1.28 -3.43 -10.57
CA GLU A 63 1.49 -4.82 -10.99
C GLU A 63 0.56 -5.79 -10.25
N SER A 64 -0.35 -5.30 -9.38
CA SER A 64 -1.22 -6.18 -8.60
C SER A 64 -2.12 -6.99 -9.53
N PRO A 65 -2.01 -8.33 -9.54
CA PRO A 65 -2.99 -9.15 -10.23
C PRO A 65 -4.35 -9.03 -9.52
N GLY A 66 -5.43 -9.00 -10.29
CA GLY A 66 -6.77 -9.10 -9.73
C GLY A 66 -6.94 -10.48 -9.08
N TRP A 67 -7.45 -10.50 -7.85
CA TRP A 67 -7.79 -11.73 -7.17
C TRP A 67 -9.10 -11.54 -6.42
N ASN A 68 -10.13 -12.29 -6.83
CA ASN A 68 -11.50 -12.16 -6.33
C ASN A 68 -11.75 -13.25 -5.28
N ASP A 69 -11.45 -12.94 -4.02
CA ASP A 69 -11.67 -13.82 -2.87
C ASP A 69 -12.20 -13.00 -1.69
N GLU A 70 -13.44 -13.26 -1.28
CA GLU A 70 -14.14 -12.45 -0.27
C GLU A 70 -13.45 -12.49 1.11
N ALA A 71 -12.82 -13.61 1.46
CA ALA A 71 -12.14 -13.74 2.75
C ALA A 71 -10.87 -12.87 2.76
N PHE A 72 -10.12 -12.90 1.66
CA PHE A 72 -8.96 -12.04 1.50
C PHE A 72 -9.34 -10.56 1.45
N GLU A 73 -10.41 -10.20 0.74
CA GLU A 73 -10.89 -8.81 0.66
C GLU A 73 -11.13 -8.21 2.04
N LYS A 74 -11.82 -8.93 2.94
CA LYS A 74 -12.04 -8.48 4.33
C LYS A 74 -10.71 -8.22 5.07
N LYS A 75 -9.71 -9.08 4.90
CA LYS A 75 -8.39 -8.91 5.51
C LYS A 75 -7.67 -7.69 4.94
N THR A 76 -7.77 -7.46 3.63
CA THR A 76 -7.16 -6.28 3.00
C THR A 76 -7.81 -4.97 3.44
N VAL A 77 -9.13 -4.93 3.68
CA VAL A 77 -9.81 -3.74 4.24
C VAL A 77 -9.21 -3.38 5.60
N ALA A 78 -9.06 -4.36 6.49
CA ALA A 78 -8.47 -4.14 7.81
C ALA A 78 -7.01 -3.63 7.69
N PHE A 79 -6.23 -4.21 6.79
CA PHE A 79 -4.87 -3.74 6.54
C PHE A 79 -4.82 -2.31 5.98
N ARG A 80 -5.73 -1.94 5.06
CA ARG A 80 -5.82 -0.56 4.56
C ARG A 80 -6.08 0.45 5.68
N LYS A 81 -6.94 0.10 6.65
CA LYS A 81 -7.20 0.94 7.84
C LYS A 81 -5.97 1.08 8.73
N GLU A 82 -5.20 -0.01 8.90
CA GLU A 82 -3.93 0.03 9.62
C GLU A 82 -2.92 0.97 8.93
N LEU A 83 -2.85 0.93 7.59
CA LEU A 83 -1.96 1.81 6.83
C LEU A 83 -2.33 3.28 7.01
N THR A 84 -3.60 3.66 6.97
CA THR A 84 -4.02 5.07 7.17
C THR A 84 -3.78 5.55 8.59
N ALA A 85 -3.88 4.69 9.59
CA ALA A 85 -3.50 5.03 10.96
C ALA A 85 -1.96 5.12 11.15
N ARG A 86 -1.20 4.39 10.33
CA ARG A 86 0.26 4.34 10.42
C ARG A 86 0.95 5.46 9.65
N PHE A 87 0.41 5.86 8.51
CA PHE A 87 1.04 6.79 7.58
C PHE A 87 0.12 7.97 7.28
N ASN A 88 0.67 9.19 7.37
CA ASN A 88 -0.05 10.39 6.99
C ASN A 88 0.93 11.44 6.42
N PRO A 89 0.83 11.80 5.13
CA PRO A 89 -0.12 11.28 4.14
C PRO A 89 0.15 9.84 3.65
N LEU A 90 -0.91 9.20 3.14
CA LEU A 90 -0.88 7.93 2.42
C LEU A 90 -1.34 8.12 0.97
N ALA A 91 -0.53 7.68 0.01
CA ALA A 91 -0.87 7.64 -1.40
C ALA A 91 -1.00 6.20 -1.90
N ILE A 92 -1.91 5.95 -2.84
CA ILE A 92 -2.06 4.67 -3.53
C ILE A 92 -1.83 4.91 -5.02
N LEU A 93 -0.91 4.17 -5.64
CA LEU A 93 -0.61 4.24 -7.05
C LEU A 93 -1.17 3.01 -7.76
N VAL A 94 -1.96 3.22 -8.79
CA VAL A 94 -2.55 2.17 -9.64
C VAL A 94 -2.16 2.38 -11.10
N ARG A 95 -2.37 1.35 -11.93
CA ARG A 95 -1.95 1.40 -13.34
C ARG A 95 -2.85 2.26 -14.23
N THR A 96 -4.15 2.29 -13.95
CA THR A 96 -5.14 2.89 -14.86
C THR A 96 -6.09 3.85 -14.15
N VAL A 97 -6.65 4.79 -14.92
CA VAL A 97 -7.72 5.70 -14.48
C VAL A 97 -8.93 4.93 -13.95
N VAL A 98 -9.28 3.81 -14.58
CA VAL A 98 -10.40 2.96 -14.14
C VAL A 98 -10.10 2.35 -12.77
N GLY A 99 -8.89 1.82 -12.58
CA GLY A 99 -8.44 1.32 -11.28
C GLY A 99 -8.47 2.42 -10.21
N LYS A 100 -8.11 3.66 -10.59
CA LYS A 100 -8.16 4.81 -9.68
C LYS A 100 -9.58 5.10 -9.23
N LEU A 101 -10.56 5.10 -10.14
CA LEU A 101 -11.97 5.27 -9.81
C LEU A 101 -12.48 4.16 -8.90
N GLN A 102 -12.15 2.90 -9.19
CA GLN A 102 -12.56 1.74 -8.40
C GLN A 102 -12.01 1.83 -6.96
N ILE A 103 -10.71 2.00 -6.79
CA ILE A 103 -10.09 2.11 -5.45
C ILE A 103 -10.58 3.36 -4.72
N SER A 104 -10.75 4.50 -5.40
CA SER A 104 -11.28 5.72 -4.77
C SER A 104 -12.71 5.54 -4.27
N ARG A 105 -13.53 4.73 -4.96
CA ARG A 105 -14.87 4.38 -4.50
C ARG A 105 -14.82 3.49 -3.26
N LEU A 106 -14.00 2.44 -3.28
CA LEU A 106 -13.81 1.54 -2.14
C LEU A 106 -13.29 2.29 -0.91
N ASN A 107 -12.29 3.17 -1.08
CA ASN A 107 -11.77 3.98 0.02
C ASN A 107 -12.86 4.85 0.67
N ARG A 108 -13.77 5.44 -0.11
CA ARG A 108 -14.90 6.20 0.43
C ARG A 108 -15.90 5.30 1.17
N GLN A 109 -16.19 4.10 0.65
CA GLN A 109 -17.09 3.15 1.31
C GLN A 109 -16.51 2.63 2.64
N ASP A 110 -15.20 2.42 2.69
CA ASP A 110 -14.49 1.84 3.83
C ASP A 110 -13.93 2.88 4.83
N ALA A 111 -14.15 4.18 4.57
CA ALA A 111 -13.56 5.30 5.32
C ALA A 111 -12.03 5.25 5.41
N ILE A 112 -11.36 4.98 4.28
CA ILE A 112 -9.91 4.96 4.13
C ILE A 112 -9.40 6.33 3.68
N GLU A 113 -8.63 6.99 4.54
CA GLU A 113 -7.97 8.27 4.28
C GLU A 113 -6.69 8.09 3.43
N ALA A 114 -6.85 7.83 2.13
CA ALA A 114 -5.74 7.74 1.19
C ALA A 114 -6.08 8.38 -0.15
N VAL A 115 -5.09 9.04 -0.77
CA VAL A 115 -5.25 9.66 -2.09
C VAL A 115 -4.78 8.68 -3.17
N VAL A 116 -5.64 8.40 -4.14
CA VAL A 116 -5.35 7.46 -5.23
C VAL A 116 -4.84 8.22 -6.46
N PHE A 117 -3.75 7.74 -7.04
CA PHE A 117 -3.10 8.28 -8.22
C PHE A 117 -2.89 7.18 -9.27
N ASP A 118 -2.85 7.60 -10.51
CA ASP A 118 -2.51 6.81 -11.70
C ASP A 118 -1.21 7.32 -12.36
N ASN A 119 -0.61 8.36 -11.77
CA ASN A 119 0.66 8.94 -12.18
C ASN A 119 1.61 9.00 -10.97
N GLU A 120 2.76 8.35 -11.09
CA GLU A 120 3.74 8.25 -10.02
C GLU A 120 4.32 9.61 -9.61
N GLN A 121 4.59 10.48 -10.58
CA GLN A 121 5.14 11.80 -10.33
C GLN A 121 4.18 12.64 -9.48
N GLN A 122 2.88 12.60 -9.78
CA GLN A 122 1.86 13.29 -8.99
C GLN A 122 1.75 12.74 -7.57
N ALA A 123 1.80 11.41 -7.40
CA ALA A 123 1.79 10.78 -6.08
C ALA A 123 3.00 11.21 -5.24
N MET A 124 4.19 11.22 -5.84
CA MET A 124 5.43 11.65 -5.15
C MET A 124 5.39 13.14 -4.80
N LEU A 125 4.91 14.00 -5.70
CA LEU A 125 4.72 15.42 -5.41
C LEU A 125 3.78 15.64 -4.23
N PHE A 126 2.69 14.88 -4.15
CA PHE A 126 1.77 14.92 -3.00
C PHE A 126 2.47 14.53 -1.69
N LEU A 127 3.23 13.43 -1.68
CA LEU A 127 3.90 12.95 -0.47
C LEU A 127 5.05 13.87 -0.01
N LYS A 128 5.73 14.54 -0.95
CA LYS A 128 6.84 15.46 -0.64
C LYS A 128 6.41 16.83 -0.14
N LYS A 129 5.12 17.17 -0.21
CA LYS A 129 4.63 18.42 0.39
C LYS A 129 4.91 18.43 1.90
N PRO A 130 5.43 19.53 2.47
CA PRO A 130 5.52 19.68 3.91
C PRO A 130 4.13 19.51 4.53
N ASN A 131 4.04 18.82 5.67
CA ASN A 131 2.81 18.83 6.46
C ASN A 131 2.75 20.23 7.10
N SER A 132 1.73 21.03 6.75
CA SER A 132 1.49 22.34 7.35
C SER A 132 1.26 22.27 8.85
#